data_AF-K0F679-F1
#
_entry.id   AF-K0F679-F1
#
_cell.length_a   1.000
_cell.length_b   1.000
_cell.length_c   1.000
_cell.angle_alpha   90.00
_cell.angle_beta   90.00
_cell.angle_gamma   90.00
#
_symmetry.space_group_name_H-M   'P 1'
#
loop_
_entity.id
_entity.type
_entity.pdbx_description
1 polymer ?
#
loop_
_entity_poly.entity_id
_entity_poly.type
_entity_poly.pdbx_seq_one_letter_code
_entity_poly.pdbx_strand_id
1 'polypeptide(L)'
;MPGGRLTEQDRMLIAEGLSTGIGYAAIARQLARPTSTVSREVTRNGGPSRYHPGRAHRATERRARRGGSRTGATTPAPGAGALREFAEQLTVLMAKSGLPRTAAAVLTSLYLTDSGSRTAAELVEQLHVSPATVSAAVKALEVQGLIRRERDARGRRERYVVDEQAWVRATLTSAQQIYDLAAISRRGVEVLGIETPAGARAHETSRFFEFVGRDMIESAERWRKVLDQERIRD
;
A
#
# COMPACT_ATOMS: atom_id res chain seq x y z
N MET A 1 6.99 21.23 22.37
CA MET A 1 7.27 19.78 22.52
C MET A 1 8.73 19.48 22.12
N PRO A 2 9.77 19.70 22.96
CA PRO A 2 11.11 19.24 22.60
C PRO A 2 11.25 17.77 22.98
N GLY A 3 11.05 16.89 22.00
CA GLY A 3 10.89 15.44 22.23
C GLY A 3 11.80 14.52 21.43
N GLY A 4 12.78 15.03 20.67
CA GLY A 4 13.69 14.19 19.90
C GLY A 4 14.44 13.16 20.77
N ARG A 5 15.05 12.14 20.15
CA ARG A 5 15.88 11.13 20.84
C ARG A 5 16.89 11.84 21.75
N LEU A 6 17.18 11.26 22.91
CA LEU A 6 18.27 11.77 23.76
C LEU A 6 19.55 11.80 22.92
N THR A 7 20.25 12.93 22.92
CA THR A 7 21.53 13.09 22.25
C THR A 7 22.64 12.41 23.05
N GLU A 8 23.87 12.39 22.53
CA GLU A 8 25.02 11.97 23.35
C GLU A 8 25.27 12.94 24.50
N GLN A 9 25.11 14.24 24.26
CA GLN A 9 25.18 15.30 25.28
C GLN A 9 24.17 15.08 26.40
N ASP A 10 22.90 14.82 26.05
CA ASP A 10 21.85 14.54 27.04
C ASP A 10 22.26 13.37 27.96
N ARG A 11 22.90 12.34 27.39
CA ARG A 11 23.34 11.17 28.17
C ARG A 11 24.50 11.48 29.10
N MET A 12 25.42 12.36 28.69
CA MET A 12 26.52 12.81 29.56
C MET A 12 25.97 13.57 30.78
N LEU A 13 25.01 14.47 30.57
CA LEU A 13 24.32 15.19 31.65
C LEU A 13 23.54 14.25 32.57
N ILE A 14 22.89 13.19 32.04
CA ILE A 14 22.31 12.15 32.89
C ILE A 14 23.38 11.50 33.77
N ALA A 15 24.53 11.14 33.20
CA ALA A 15 25.59 10.47 33.94
C ALA A 15 26.18 11.35 35.06
N GLU A 16 26.39 12.63 34.77
CA GLU A 16 26.82 13.64 35.75
C GLU A 16 25.78 13.84 36.88
N GLY A 17 24.50 13.91 36.53
CA GLY A 17 23.43 13.98 37.52
C GLY A 17 23.39 12.75 38.44
N LEU A 18 23.67 11.56 37.90
CA LEU A 18 23.75 10.34 38.70
C LEU A 18 24.98 10.30 39.61
N SER A 19 26.14 10.78 39.14
CA SER A 19 27.37 10.79 39.95
C SER A 19 27.33 11.82 41.08
N THR A 20 26.60 12.92 40.89
CA THR A 20 26.34 13.92 41.94
C THR A 20 25.20 13.53 42.89
N GLY A 21 24.48 12.44 42.62
CA GLY A 21 23.42 11.92 43.47
C GLY A 21 22.09 12.68 43.38
N ILE A 22 21.88 13.52 42.35
CA ILE A 22 20.60 14.19 42.17
C ILE A 22 19.53 13.23 41.61
N GLY A 23 18.29 13.36 42.09
CA GLY A 23 17.20 12.49 41.67
C GLY A 23 16.78 12.68 40.20
N TYR A 24 16.15 11.67 39.60
CA TYR A 24 15.77 11.68 38.18
C TYR A 24 14.92 12.89 37.77
N ALA A 25 14.07 13.40 38.66
CA ALA A 25 13.24 14.57 38.38
C ALA A 25 14.09 15.86 38.22
N ALA A 26 15.20 15.99 38.96
CA ALA A 26 16.11 17.13 38.83
C ALA A 26 16.88 17.06 37.50
N ILE A 27 17.43 15.90 37.17
CA ILE A 27 18.10 15.64 35.88
C ILE A 27 17.15 15.94 34.71
N ALA A 28 15.90 15.49 34.82
CA ALA A 28 14.90 15.69 33.78
C ALA A 28 14.55 17.17 33.57
N ARG A 29 14.47 17.97 34.66
CA ARG A 29 14.30 19.43 34.56
C ARG A 29 15.47 20.10 33.87
N GLN A 30 16.70 19.72 34.17
CA GLN A 30 17.90 20.27 33.51
C GLN A 30 17.91 20.00 32.00
N LEU A 31 17.45 18.81 31.59
CA LEU A 31 17.37 18.43 30.17
C LEU A 31 16.11 18.95 29.45
N ALA A 32 15.20 19.64 30.17
CA ALA A 32 13.86 19.95 29.69
C ALA A 32 13.11 18.73 29.12
N ARG A 33 13.27 17.56 29.75
CA ARG A 33 12.62 16.29 29.36
C ARG A 33 11.68 15.78 30.45
N PRO A 34 10.70 14.92 30.11
CA PRO A 34 9.91 14.21 31.12
C PRO A 34 10.78 13.32 32.02
N THR A 35 10.46 13.24 33.31
CA THR A 35 11.14 12.34 34.28
C THR A 35 11.17 10.88 33.81
N SER A 36 10.10 10.43 33.15
CA SER A 36 10.00 9.10 32.56
C SER A 36 11.07 8.82 31.51
N THR A 37 11.53 9.83 30.77
CA THR A 37 12.57 9.68 29.74
C THR A 37 13.91 9.34 30.38
N VAL A 38 14.29 10.08 31.44
CA VAL A 38 15.52 9.82 32.19
C VAL A 38 15.44 8.46 32.88
N SER A 39 14.35 8.18 33.61
CA SER A 39 14.17 6.90 34.32
C SER A 39 14.23 5.69 33.37
N ARG A 40 13.53 5.74 32.24
CA ARG A 40 13.54 4.65 31.24
C ARG A 40 14.91 4.50 30.59
N GLU A 41 15.61 5.60 30.27
CA GLU A 41 16.96 5.54 29.71
C GLU A 41 17.95 4.89 30.68
N VAL A 42 17.93 5.31 31.94
CA VAL A 42 18.83 4.79 32.99
C VAL A 42 18.56 3.31 33.25
N THR A 43 17.30 2.93 33.47
CA THR A 43 16.89 1.53 33.70
C THR A 43 17.26 0.63 32.52
N ARG A 44 17.01 1.09 31.29
CA ARG A 44 17.30 0.32 30.06
C ARG A 44 18.79 0.13 29.80
N ASN A 45 19.65 0.97 30.37
CA ASN A 45 21.09 0.95 30.14
C ASN A 45 21.90 0.54 31.39
N GLY A 46 21.29 -0.21 32.31
CA GLY A 46 21.98 -0.88 33.42
C GLY A 46 21.60 -0.38 34.82
N GLY A 47 20.73 0.61 34.93
CA GLY A 47 20.37 1.23 36.21
C GLY A 47 21.39 2.31 36.65
N PRO A 48 21.08 3.05 37.73
CA PRO A 48 21.85 4.23 38.12
C PRO A 48 23.33 3.95 38.38
N SER A 49 23.66 2.83 39.03
CA SER A 49 25.05 2.47 39.37
C SER A 49 25.88 1.92 38.20
N ARG A 50 25.25 1.56 37.07
CA ARG A 50 25.94 0.99 35.89
C ARG A 50 25.72 1.81 34.62
N TYR A 51 25.07 2.97 34.74
CA TYR A 51 24.77 3.83 33.62
C TYR A 51 26.06 4.46 33.09
N HIS A 52 26.33 4.28 31.80
CA HIS A 52 27.48 4.89 31.14
C HIS A 52 27.04 5.53 29.82
N PRO A 53 27.32 6.83 29.59
CA PRO A 53 26.75 7.60 28.48
C PRO A 53 27.11 7.01 27.12
N GLY A 54 28.40 6.76 26.87
CA GLY A 54 28.85 6.13 25.62
C GLY A 54 28.29 4.72 25.38
N ARG A 55 28.08 3.92 26.44
CA ARG A 55 27.44 2.59 26.31
C ARG A 55 25.96 2.72 25.95
N ALA A 56 25.26 3.65 26.59
CA ALA A 56 23.85 3.93 26.34
C ALA A 56 23.63 4.51 24.94
N HIS A 57 24.52 5.40 24.47
CA HIS A 57 24.51 5.92 23.11
C HIS A 57 24.73 4.81 22.08
N ARG A 58 25.80 4.01 22.21
CA ARG A 58 26.07 2.85 21.33
C ARG A 58 24.97 1.78 21.40
N ALA A 59 24.33 1.58 22.54
CA ALA A 59 23.19 0.67 22.66
C ALA A 59 21.96 1.19 21.91
N THR A 60 21.70 2.49 21.96
CA THR A 60 20.63 3.15 21.20
C THR A 60 20.89 3.08 19.70
N GLU A 61 22.12 3.34 19.26
CA GLU A 61 22.56 3.18 17.87
C GLU A 61 22.39 1.74 17.37
N ARG A 62 22.87 0.75 18.13
CA ARG A 62 22.70 -0.67 17.78
C ARG A 62 21.23 -1.06 17.68
N ARG A 63 20.36 -0.55 18.56
CA ARG A 63 18.92 -0.79 18.52
C ARG A 63 18.25 -0.07 17.34
N ALA A 64 18.68 1.13 16.99
CA ALA A 64 18.20 1.81 15.78
C ALA A 64 18.55 0.99 14.53
N ARG A 65 19.78 0.49 14.47
CA ARG A 65 20.25 -0.40 13.38
C ARG A 65 19.48 -1.73 13.34
N ARG A 66 19.15 -2.31 14.50
CA ARG A 66 18.35 -3.56 14.58
C ARG A 66 16.86 -3.35 14.33
N GLY A 67 16.30 -2.23 14.80
CA GLY A 67 14.90 -1.85 14.60
C GLY A 67 14.59 -1.47 13.15
N GLY A 68 15.59 -0.98 12.41
CA GLY A 68 15.52 -0.85 10.95
C GLY A 68 15.85 -2.15 10.20
N SER A 69 16.27 -3.21 10.90
CA SER A 69 16.78 -4.44 10.29
C SER A 69 16.00 -5.67 10.75
N ARG A 70 14.70 -5.66 10.45
CA ARG A 70 14.04 -6.84 9.87
C ARG A 70 14.09 -6.84 8.33
N THR A 71 14.71 -5.83 7.74
CA THR A 71 15.21 -5.84 6.36
C THR A 71 16.69 -5.50 6.45
N GLY A 72 17.56 -6.42 6.04
CA GLY A 72 19.00 -6.24 6.10
C GLY A 72 19.40 -4.83 5.66
N ALA A 73 20.31 -4.21 6.41
CA ALA A 73 20.99 -3.01 5.98
C ALA A 73 21.94 -3.35 4.82
N THR A 74 21.37 -3.77 3.70
CA THR A 74 21.92 -3.45 2.40
C THR A 74 21.76 -1.94 2.31
N THR A 75 22.85 -1.21 2.06
CA THR A 75 22.74 0.09 1.39
C THR A 75 21.61 -0.03 0.37
N PRO A 76 20.55 0.80 0.39
CA PRO A 76 19.48 0.67 -0.60
C PRO A 76 20.16 0.50 -1.95
N ALA A 77 19.94 -0.64 -2.60
CA ALA A 77 20.58 -0.90 -3.88
C ALA A 77 20.38 0.35 -4.75
N PRO A 78 21.37 0.76 -5.56
CA PRO A 78 21.16 1.83 -6.51
C PRO A 78 19.82 1.58 -7.23
N GLY A 79 18.81 2.45 -7.01
CA GLY A 79 17.45 2.25 -7.50
C GLY A 79 16.36 1.98 -6.46
N ALA A 80 16.64 1.61 -5.21
CA ALA A 80 15.58 1.36 -4.21
C ALA A 80 14.77 2.64 -3.87
N GLY A 81 15.43 3.81 -3.89
CA GLY A 81 14.75 5.11 -3.80
C GLY A 81 13.85 5.39 -5.00
N ALA A 82 14.36 5.14 -6.20
CA ALA A 82 13.61 5.32 -7.45
C ALA A 82 12.43 4.34 -7.57
N LEU A 83 12.60 3.09 -7.15
CA LEU A 83 11.51 2.10 -7.11
C LEU A 83 10.41 2.50 -6.13
N ARG A 84 10.77 3.04 -4.96
CA ARG A 84 9.78 3.54 -4.00
C ARG A 84 9.02 4.74 -4.56
N GLU A 85 9.73 5.69 -5.18
CA GLU A 85 9.10 6.84 -5.84
C GLU A 85 8.17 6.39 -6.98
N PHE A 86 8.63 5.45 -7.82
CA PHE A 86 7.82 4.87 -8.88
C PHE A 86 6.58 4.15 -8.31
N ALA A 87 6.72 3.39 -7.23
CA ALA A 87 5.60 2.74 -6.55
C ALA A 87 4.57 3.75 -6.02
N GLU A 88 5.04 4.85 -5.43
CA GLU A 88 4.19 5.93 -4.95
C GLU A 88 3.43 6.60 -6.12
N GLN A 89 4.12 6.92 -7.22
CA GLN A 89 3.51 7.50 -8.42
C GLN A 89 2.49 6.54 -9.07
N LEU A 90 2.84 5.26 -9.23
CA LEU A 90 1.96 4.23 -9.78
C LEU A 90 0.72 4.05 -8.92
N THR A 91 0.87 4.00 -7.59
CA THR A 91 -0.25 3.89 -6.66
C THR A 91 -1.20 5.10 -6.80
N VAL A 92 -0.67 6.31 -6.95
CA VAL A 92 -1.47 7.52 -7.15
C VAL A 92 -2.24 7.46 -8.47
N LEU A 93 -1.61 7.02 -9.56
CA LEU A 93 -2.27 6.89 -10.86
C LEU A 93 -3.36 5.82 -10.84
N MET A 94 -3.11 4.66 -10.21
CA MET A 94 -4.13 3.62 -10.02
C MET A 94 -5.29 4.09 -9.15
N ALA A 95 -5.05 4.92 -8.13
CA ALA A 95 -6.15 5.48 -7.33
C ALA A 95 -6.99 6.48 -8.13
N LYS A 96 -6.36 7.26 -9.03
CA LYS A 96 -7.06 8.21 -9.91
C LYS A 96 -8.00 7.53 -10.91
N SER A 97 -7.83 6.23 -11.19
CA SER A 97 -8.75 5.48 -12.04
C SER A 97 -10.03 5.00 -11.31
N GLY A 98 -10.27 5.45 -10.08
CA GLY A 98 -11.47 5.13 -9.29
C GLY A 98 -11.29 3.96 -8.33
N LEU A 99 -10.11 3.34 -8.26
CA LEU A 99 -9.83 2.30 -7.27
C LEU A 99 -9.72 2.90 -5.86
N PRO A 100 -10.26 2.22 -4.81
CA PRO A 100 -9.97 2.58 -3.44
C PRO A 100 -8.45 2.62 -3.21
N ARG A 101 -7.97 3.59 -2.42
CA ARG A 101 -6.52 3.80 -2.20
C ARG A 101 -5.76 2.54 -1.84
N THR A 102 -6.31 1.68 -0.97
CA THR A 102 -5.65 0.42 -0.60
C THR A 102 -5.70 -0.64 -1.70
N ALA A 103 -6.74 -0.67 -2.53
CA ALA A 103 -6.79 -1.52 -3.71
C ALA A 103 -5.73 -1.11 -4.73
N ALA A 104 -5.56 0.20 -4.97
CA ALA A 104 -4.48 0.72 -5.81
C ALA A 104 -3.09 0.34 -5.28
N ALA A 105 -2.88 0.40 -3.95
CA ALA A 105 -1.63 0.00 -3.32
C ALA A 105 -1.37 -1.52 -3.40
N VAL A 106 -2.41 -2.35 -3.24
CA VAL A 106 -2.32 -3.81 -3.44
C VAL A 106 -1.98 -4.13 -4.88
N LEU A 107 -2.66 -3.51 -5.85
CA LEU A 107 -2.39 -3.71 -7.26
C LEU A 107 -0.95 -3.31 -7.60
N THR A 108 -0.50 -2.14 -7.15
CA THR A 108 0.89 -1.70 -7.30
C THR A 108 1.88 -2.71 -6.70
N SER A 109 1.59 -3.22 -5.50
CA SER A 109 2.43 -4.22 -4.83
C SER A 109 2.56 -5.53 -5.63
N LEU A 110 1.50 -5.92 -6.36
CA LEU A 110 1.49 -7.09 -7.25
C LEU A 110 2.25 -6.83 -8.56
N TYR A 111 2.13 -5.63 -9.14
CA TYR A 111 2.88 -5.25 -10.35
C TYR A 111 4.39 -5.19 -10.14
N LEU A 112 4.82 -4.79 -8.95
CA LEU A 112 6.23 -4.57 -8.64
C LEU A 112 6.94 -5.81 -8.06
N THR A 113 6.27 -6.96 -7.99
CA THR A 113 6.94 -8.21 -7.61
C THR A 113 7.21 -9.06 -8.84
N ASP A 114 8.44 -9.56 -8.96
CA ASP A 114 8.85 -10.45 -10.05
C ASP A 114 7.97 -11.71 -10.16
N SER A 115 7.40 -12.16 -9.04
CA SER A 115 6.53 -13.33 -9.01
C SER A 115 5.12 -13.08 -9.54
N GLY A 116 4.73 -11.82 -9.80
CA GLY A 116 3.37 -11.40 -10.15
C GLY A 116 2.30 -11.73 -9.10
N SER A 117 2.69 -12.25 -7.92
CA SER A 117 1.77 -12.79 -6.94
C SER A 117 2.16 -12.49 -5.49
N ARG A 118 1.17 -12.31 -4.61
CA ARG A 118 1.37 -12.15 -3.17
C ARG A 118 0.25 -12.79 -2.37
N THR A 119 0.57 -13.29 -1.19
CA THR A 119 -0.38 -13.78 -0.18
C THR A 119 -0.96 -12.61 0.62
N ALA A 120 -2.08 -12.84 1.31
CA ALA A 120 -2.66 -11.83 2.21
C ALA A 120 -1.68 -11.39 3.30
N ALA A 121 -0.89 -12.30 3.86
CA ALA A 121 0.09 -12.00 4.91
C ALA A 121 1.21 -11.09 4.39
N GLU A 122 1.72 -11.33 3.19
CA GLU A 122 2.74 -10.49 2.55
C GLU A 122 2.20 -9.08 2.27
N LEU A 123 0.94 -8.97 1.81
CA LEU A 123 0.30 -7.66 1.59
C LEU A 123 0.10 -6.89 2.90
N VAL A 124 -0.33 -7.57 3.97
CA VAL A 124 -0.47 -6.98 5.32
C VAL A 124 0.87 -6.45 5.81
N GLU A 125 1.92 -7.26 5.69
CA GLU A 125 3.27 -6.88 6.15
C GLU A 125 3.83 -5.71 5.34
N GLN A 126 3.73 -5.76 4.01
CA GLN A 126 4.31 -4.74 3.14
C GLN A 126 3.56 -3.41 3.20
N LEU A 127 2.23 -3.44 3.21
CA LEU A 127 1.42 -2.22 3.15
C LEU A 127 1.14 -1.63 4.55
N HIS A 128 1.50 -2.36 5.61
CA HIS A 128 1.25 -1.97 7.00
C HIS A 128 -0.23 -1.68 7.28
N VAL A 129 -1.12 -2.50 6.72
CA VAL A 129 -2.57 -2.42 6.91
C VAL A 129 -3.12 -3.69 7.55
N SER A 130 -4.35 -3.64 8.06
CA SER A 130 -4.95 -4.82 8.70
C SER A 130 -5.31 -5.92 7.69
N PRO A 131 -5.42 -7.19 8.13
CA PRO A 131 -5.93 -8.28 7.28
C PRO A 131 -7.32 -8.01 6.69
N ALA A 132 -8.20 -7.33 7.45
CA ALA A 132 -9.52 -6.94 6.97
C ALA A 132 -9.42 -5.90 5.84
N THR A 133 -8.50 -4.94 5.96
CA THR A 133 -8.23 -3.94 4.91
C THR A 133 -7.72 -4.60 3.63
N VAL A 134 -6.78 -5.56 3.75
CA VAL A 134 -6.33 -6.35 2.59
C VAL A 134 -7.48 -7.12 1.96
N SER A 135 -8.33 -7.75 2.77
CA SER A 135 -9.47 -8.53 2.27
C SER A 135 -10.46 -7.65 1.48
N ALA A 136 -10.76 -6.44 1.97
CA ALA A 136 -11.60 -5.48 1.27
C ALA A 136 -10.96 -4.98 -0.04
N ALA A 137 -9.66 -4.70 -0.02
CA ALA A 137 -8.91 -4.27 -1.20
C ALA A 137 -8.86 -5.37 -2.28
N VAL A 138 -8.57 -6.60 -1.89
CA VAL A 138 -8.60 -7.79 -2.77
C VAL A 138 -9.99 -7.95 -3.37
N LYS A 139 -11.04 -7.88 -2.55
CA LYS A 139 -12.41 -8.02 -3.05
C LYS A 139 -12.76 -6.96 -4.10
N ALA A 140 -12.35 -5.71 -3.89
CA ALA A 140 -12.55 -4.64 -4.85
C ALA A 140 -11.83 -4.91 -6.18
N LEU A 141 -10.60 -5.43 -6.14
CA LEU A 141 -9.84 -5.78 -7.35
C LEU A 141 -10.42 -7.01 -8.08
N GLU A 142 -10.91 -8.02 -7.35
CA GLU A 142 -11.61 -9.18 -7.92
C GLU A 142 -12.89 -8.76 -8.65
N VAL A 143 -13.67 -7.86 -8.05
CA VAL A 143 -14.90 -7.32 -8.67
C VAL A 143 -14.58 -6.60 -9.99
N GLN A 144 -13.43 -5.94 -10.08
CA GLN A 144 -12.96 -5.29 -11.30
C GLN A 144 -12.19 -6.23 -12.26
N GLY A 145 -12.09 -7.52 -11.95
CA GLY A 145 -11.38 -8.50 -12.79
C GLY A 145 -9.85 -8.34 -12.85
N LEU A 146 -9.28 -7.44 -12.04
CA LEU A 146 -7.86 -7.05 -12.07
C LEU A 146 -6.94 -8.05 -11.39
N ILE A 147 -7.46 -8.89 -10.49
CA ILE A 147 -6.70 -9.96 -9.85
C ILE A 147 -7.48 -11.26 -9.88
N ARG A 148 -6.77 -12.38 -9.80
CA ARG A 148 -7.35 -13.70 -9.54
C ARG A 148 -6.73 -14.35 -8.30
N ARG A 149 -7.46 -15.29 -7.73
CA ARG A 149 -6.95 -16.18 -6.67
C ARG A 149 -6.40 -17.45 -7.28
N GLU A 150 -5.16 -17.74 -6.93
CA GLU A 150 -4.53 -19.02 -7.19
C GLU A 150 -4.29 -19.77 -5.89
N ARG A 151 -4.41 -21.10 -5.96
CA ARG A 151 -3.96 -21.99 -4.89
C ARG A 151 -2.62 -22.55 -5.31
N ASP A 152 -1.62 -22.42 -4.44
CA ASP A 152 -0.32 -23.06 -4.60
C ASP A 152 -0.50 -24.59 -4.76
N ALA A 153 0.39 -25.27 -5.49
CA ALA A 153 0.37 -26.72 -5.73
C ALA A 153 0.34 -27.55 -4.43
N ARG A 154 0.81 -26.96 -3.31
CA ARG A 154 0.73 -27.57 -1.96
C ARG A 154 -0.56 -27.24 -1.19
N GLY A 155 -1.53 -26.57 -1.81
CA GLY A 155 -2.91 -26.34 -1.34
C GLY A 155 -3.08 -25.46 -0.09
N ARG A 156 -2.00 -25.03 0.57
CA ARG A 156 -2.08 -24.41 1.91
C ARG A 156 -2.28 -22.90 1.92
N ARG A 157 -1.90 -22.19 0.86
CA ARG A 157 -1.97 -20.72 0.83
C ARG A 157 -2.55 -20.23 -0.48
N GLU A 158 -3.47 -19.29 -0.36
CA GLU A 158 -4.01 -18.54 -1.48
C GLU A 158 -3.07 -17.39 -1.82
N ARG A 159 -2.84 -17.22 -3.12
CA ARG A 159 -2.08 -16.13 -3.71
C ARG A 159 -3.00 -15.30 -4.58
N TYR A 160 -2.83 -13.99 -4.50
CA TYR A 160 -3.46 -13.03 -5.40
C TYR A 160 -2.49 -12.76 -6.52
N VAL A 161 -2.96 -12.84 -7.76
CA VAL A 161 -2.13 -12.79 -8.97
C VAL A 161 -2.69 -11.75 -9.93
N VAL A 162 -1.80 -10.92 -10.47
CA VAL A 162 -2.05 -10.15 -11.70
C VAL A 162 -1.45 -10.95 -12.83
N ASP A 163 -2.28 -11.54 -13.68
CA ASP A 163 -1.81 -12.26 -14.87
C ASP A 163 -1.86 -11.36 -16.11
N GLU A 164 -1.31 -11.85 -17.21
CA GLU A 164 -1.29 -11.17 -18.52
C GLU A 164 -2.71 -10.80 -19.03
N GLN A 165 -3.73 -11.53 -18.59
CA GLN A 165 -5.13 -11.34 -18.97
C GLN A 165 -5.89 -10.41 -18.03
N ALA A 166 -5.26 -9.87 -16.98
CA ALA A 166 -5.91 -9.05 -15.97
C ALA A 166 -6.59 -7.82 -16.57
N TRP A 167 -5.90 -7.12 -17.48
CA TRP A 167 -6.48 -5.96 -18.18
C TRP A 167 -7.56 -6.34 -19.19
N VAL A 168 -7.45 -7.49 -19.84
CA VAL A 168 -8.53 -8.01 -20.71
C VAL A 168 -9.80 -8.22 -19.89
N ARG A 169 -9.69 -8.91 -18.76
CA ARG A 169 -10.84 -9.14 -17.86
C ARG A 169 -11.39 -7.84 -17.28
N ALA A 170 -10.53 -6.90 -16.90
CA ALA A 170 -10.96 -5.61 -16.37
C ALA A 170 -11.66 -4.73 -17.42
N THR A 171 -11.18 -4.75 -18.67
CA THR A 171 -11.85 -4.08 -19.78
C THR A 171 -13.21 -4.69 -20.07
N LEU A 172 -13.33 -6.02 -20.10
CA LEU A 172 -14.61 -6.69 -20.28
C LEU A 172 -15.59 -6.41 -19.13
N THR A 173 -15.10 -6.36 -17.89
CA THR A 173 -15.90 -5.99 -16.72
C THR A 173 -16.40 -4.55 -16.82
N SER A 174 -15.54 -3.61 -17.20
CA SER A 174 -15.91 -2.22 -17.44
C SER A 174 -16.91 -2.08 -18.60
N ALA A 175 -16.76 -2.86 -19.66
CA ALA A 175 -17.70 -2.88 -20.79
C ALA A 175 -19.10 -3.33 -20.34
N GLN A 176 -19.18 -4.35 -19.48
CA GLN A 176 -20.47 -4.77 -18.90
C GLN A 176 -21.12 -3.65 -18.07
N GLN A 177 -20.35 -2.94 -17.23
CA GLN A 177 -20.87 -1.81 -16.46
C GLN A 177 -21.39 -0.68 -17.37
N ILE A 178 -20.71 -0.43 -18.49
CA ILE A 178 -21.16 0.53 -19.50
C ILE A 178 -22.45 0.07 -20.18
N TYR A 179 -22.59 -1.22 -20.49
CA TYR A 179 -23.85 -1.77 -21.02
C TYR A 179 -25.00 -1.66 -20.02
N ASP A 180 -24.74 -1.88 -18.73
CA ASP A 180 -25.76 -1.70 -17.69
C ASP A 180 -26.20 -0.22 -17.62
N LEU A 181 -25.26 0.72 -17.73
CA LEU A 181 -25.53 2.16 -17.82
C LEU A 181 -26.30 2.53 -19.10
N ALA A 182 -26.00 1.89 -20.23
CA ALA A 182 -26.78 2.07 -21.45
C ALA A 182 -28.21 1.58 -21.27
N ALA A 183 -28.40 0.39 -20.70
CA ALA A 183 -29.71 -0.21 -20.49
C ALA A 183 -30.60 0.61 -19.54
N ILE A 184 -30.06 1.15 -18.44
CA ILE A 184 -30.83 2.07 -17.58
C ILE A 184 -31.13 3.39 -18.27
N SER A 185 -30.21 3.92 -19.09
CA SER A 185 -30.43 5.15 -19.85
C SER A 185 -31.57 4.96 -20.87
N ARG A 186 -31.63 3.81 -21.55
CA ARG A 186 -32.73 3.43 -22.45
C ARG A 186 -34.07 3.40 -21.72
N ARG A 187 -34.14 2.78 -20.54
CA ARG A 187 -35.35 2.83 -19.69
C ARG A 187 -35.72 4.26 -19.28
N GLY A 188 -34.72 5.11 -19.07
CA GLY A 188 -34.92 6.54 -18.83
C GLY A 188 -35.67 7.23 -19.97
N VAL A 189 -35.43 6.85 -21.24
CA VAL A 189 -36.17 7.37 -22.40
C VAL A 189 -37.65 6.98 -22.34
N GLU A 190 -37.94 5.73 -21.97
CA GLU A 190 -39.32 5.22 -21.86
C GLU A 190 -40.10 5.95 -20.77
N VAL A 191 -39.45 6.26 -19.64
CA VAL A 191 -40.07 6.94 -18.50
C VAL A 191 -40.24 8.44 -18.73
N LEU A 192 -39.23 9.09 -19.32
CA LEU A 192 -39.20 10.55 -19.46
C LEU A 192 -39.84 11.03 -20.78
N GLY A 193 -39.99 10.15 -21.76
CA GLY A 193 -40.43 10.49 -23.12
C GLY A 193 -39.30 11.14 -23.93
N ILE A 194 -39.06 10.62 -25.14
CA ILE A 194 -37.97 11.07 -26.02
C ILE A 194 -38.06 12.54 -26.41
N GLU A 195 -39.27 13.10 -26.49
CA GLU A 195 -39.53 14.49 -26.84
C GLU A 195 -39.13 15.48 -25.73
N THR A 196 -38.88 15.00 -24.51
CA THR A 196 -38.41 15.87 -23.43
C THR A 196 -36.89 16.05 -23.52
N PRO A 197 -36.33 17.22 -23.13
CA PRO A 197 -34.89 17.41 -23.09
C PRO A 197 -34.16 16.39 -22.21
N ALA A 198 -34.83 15.85 -21.18
CA ALA A 198 -34.26 14.81 -20.32
C ALA A 198 -34.25 13.43 -21.00
N GLY A 199 -35.33 13.05 -21.68
CA GLY A 199 -35.40 11.83 -22.48
C GLY A 199 -34.41 11.84 -23.65
N ALA A 200 -34.26 12.98 -24.33
CA ALA A 200 -33.24 13.16 -25.36
C ALA A 200 -31.81 12.93 -24.82
N ARG A 201 -31.45 13.50 -23.65
CA ARG A 201 -30.14 13.24 -23.02
C ARG A 201 -29.94 11.76 -22.65
N ALA A 202 -30.97 11.10 -22.12
CA ALA A 202 -30.92 9.68 -21.78
C ALA A 202 -30.74 8.82 -23.05
N HIS A 203 -31.40 9.19 -24.15
CA HIS A 203 -31.25 8.53 -25.44
C HIS A 203 -29.83 8.65 -25.99
N GLU A 204 -29.28 9.85 -26.02
CA GLU A 204 -27.89 10.08 -26.45
C GLU A 204 -26.89 9.31 -25.59
N THR A 205 -27.08 9.32 -24.27
CA THR A 205 -26.23 8.59 -23.32
C THR A 205 -26.27 7.09 -23.57
N SER A 206 -27.48 6.52 -23.78
CA SER A 206 -27.65 5.11 -24.11
C SER A 206 -26.90 4.74 -25.40
N ARG A 207 -27.05 5.53 -26.47
CA ARG A 207 -26.38 5.26 -27.75
C ARG A 207 -24.86 5.31 -27.62
N PHE A 208 -24.35 6.33 -26.93
CA PHE A 208 -22.91 6.50 -26.72
C PHE A 208 -22.31 5.34 -25.91
N PHE A 209 -22.94 4.94 -24.79
CA PHE A 209 -22.44 3.84 -23.98
C PHE A 209 -22.50 2.49 -24.73
N GLU A 210 -23.51 2.22 -25.55
CA GLU A 210 -23.51 1.00 -26.37
C GLU A 210 -22.40 0.96 -27.40
N PHE A 211 -22.12 2.11 -28.01
CA PHE A 211 -21.04 2.25 -28.96
C PHE A 211 -19.67 2.00 -28.29
N VAL A 212 -19.38 2.70 -27.19
CA VAL A 212 -18.12 2.55 -26.45
C VAL A 212 -17.99 1.15 -25.84
N GLY A 213 -19.06 0.60 -25.26
CA GLY A 213 -19.05 -0.74 -24.68
C GLY A 213 -18.70 -1.82 -25.71
N ARG A 214 -19.21 -1.68 -26.95
CA ARG A 214 -18.85 -2.58 -28.06
C ARG A 214 -17.37 -2.47 -28.42
N ASP A 215 -16.88 -1.25 -28.63
CA ASP A 215 -15.48 -1.01 -29.00
C ASP A 215 -14.50 -1.54 -27.94
N MET A 216 -14.88 -1.46 -26.65
CA MET A 216 -14.10 -2.02 -25.55
C MET A 216 -14.01 -3.56 -25.62
N ILE A 217 -15.13 -4.24 -25.89
CA ILE A 217 -15.14 -5.71 -26.06
C ILE A 217 -14.27 -6.09 -27.26
N GLU A 218 -14.48 -5.46 -28.41
CA GLU A 218 -13.73 -5.77 -29.63
C GLU A 218 -12.22 -5.52 -29.45
N SER A 219 -11.85 -4.48 -28.70
CA SER A 219 -10.45 -4.19 -28.38
C SER A 219 -9.85 -5.24 -27.44
N ALA A 220 -10.59 -5.65 -26.40
CA ALA A 220 -10.16 -6.69 -25.48
C ALA A 220 -9.98 -8.04 -26.19
N GLU A 221 -10.90 -8.40 -27.09
CA GLU A 221 -10.82 -9.64 -27.87
C GLU A 221 -9.67 -9.65 -28.88
N ARG A 222 -9.41 -8.52 -29.54
CA ARG A 222 -8.24 -8.35 -30.40
C ARG A 222 -6.95 -8.54 -29.62
N TRP A 223 -6.82 -7.94 -28.44
CA TRP A 223 -5.64 -8.09 -27.61
C TRP A 223 -5.46 -9.53 -27.09
N ARG A 224 -6.55 -10.20 -26.68
CA ARG A 224 -6.50 -11.61 -26.30
C ARG A 224 -5.92 -12.50 -27.41
N LYS A 225 -6.29 -12.25 -28.68
CA LYS A 225 -5.71 -12.96 -29.83
C LYS A 225 -4.22 -12.71 -30.01
N VAL A 226 -3.73 -11.50 -29.69
CA VAL A 226 -2.28 -11.19 -29.71
C VAL A 226 -1.56 -12.00 -28.65
N LEU A 227 -2.07 -12.00 -27.41
CA LEU A 227 -1.49 -12.80 -26.31
C LEU A 227 -1.48 -14.30 -26.62
N ASP A 228 -2.56 -14.83 -27.22
CA ASP A 228 -2.62 -16.24 -27.61
C ASP A 228 -1.60 -16.59 -28.71
N GLN A 229 -1.29 -15.66 -29.62
CA GLN A 229 -0.28 -15.84 -30.66
C GLN A 229 1.15 -15.80 -30.11
N GLU A 230 1.43 -14.93 -29.13
CA GLU A 230 2.72 -14.86 -28.45
C GLU A 230 2.98 -16.14 -27.66
N ARG A 231 1.98 -16.66 -26.94
CA ARG A 231 2.10 -17.91 -26.18
C ARG A 231 2.34 -19.16 -27.06
N ILE A 232 1.94 -19.16 -28.33
CA ILE A 232 2.23 -20.28 -29.25
C ILE A 232 3.67 -20.22 -29.79
N ARG A 233 4.31 -19.04 -29.74
CA ARG A 233 5.67 -18.85 -30.26
C ARG A 233 6.76 -19.21 -29.26
N ASP A 234 6.46 -19.17 -27.97
CA ASP A 234 7.36 -19.58 -26.86
C ASP A 234 7.24 -21.07 -26.54
#